data_AF-A0A6B9FR15-F1
#
_entry.id   AF-A0A6B9FR15-F1
#
_cell.length_a   1.000
_cell.length_b   1.000
_cell.length_c   1.000
_cell.angle_alpha   90.00
_cell.angle_beta   90.00
_cell.angle_gamma   90.00
#
_symmetry.space_group_name_H-M   'P 1'
#
loop_
_entity.id
_entity.type
_entity.pdbx_description
1 polymer ?
#
loop_
_entity_poly.entity_id
_entity_poly.type
_entity_poly.pdbx_seq_one_letter_code
_entity_poly.pdbx_strand_id
1 'polypeptide(L)' 'MTKLFIAQLRRPGGPEPLVTVRAEAEGEARLFLTAAYPEAEIAGLTEPSDWTSDADTGSRAGDIREHPGVTWQPPSSLAG' A
#
# COMPACT_ATOMS: atom_id res chain seq x y z
N MET A 1 5.70 16.43 4.50
CA MET A 1 4.59 16.42 3.50
C MET A 1 4.40 14.96 3.12
N THR A 2 3.19 14.42 3.26
CA THR A 2 2.96 12.96 3.13
C THR A 2 2.89 12.52 1.67
N LYS A 3 3.52 11.39 1.38
CA LYS A 3 3.45 10.68 0.11
C LYS A 3 2.42 9.56 0.21
N LEU A 4 1.98 9.05 -0.94
CA LEU A 4 1.18 7.85 -1.00
C LEU A 4 2.12 6.65 -1.15
N PHE A 5 1.84 5.57 -0.46
CA PHE A 5 2.47 4.27 -0.65
C PHE A 5 1.38 3.24 -0.90
N ILE A 6 1.69 2.21 -1.68
CA ILE A 6 0.86 1.02 -1.83
C ILE A 6 1.57 -0.20 -1.26
N ALA A 7 0.83 -1.01 -0.52
CA ALA A 7 1.30 -2.25 0.05
C ALA A 7 0.48 -3.46 -0.40
N GLN A 8 1.19 -4.57 -0.58
CA GLN A 8 0.62 -5.89 -0.68
C GLN A 8 0.72 -6.57 0.69
N LEU A 9 -0.43 -6.91 1.26
CA LEU A 9 -0.52 -7.64 2.53
C LEU A 9 -0.73 -9.14 2.27
N ARG A 10 -0.28 -9.98 3.20
CA ARG A 10 -0.54 -11.43 3.23
C ARG A 10 -0.96 -11.86 4.62
N ARG A 11 -2.01 -12.66 4.73
CA ARG A 11 -2.44 -13.28 6.00
C ARG A 11 -2.57 -14.80 5.87
N PRO A 12 -2.41 -15.55 6.98
CA PRO A 12 -2.71 -16.98 7.04
C PRO A 12 -4.24 -17.21 6.99
N GLY A 13 -4.84 -16.95 5.84
CA GLY A 13 -6.29 -17.01 5.62
C GLY A 13 -6.73 -16.68 4.19
N GLY A 14 -5.83 -16.09 3.39
CA GLY A 14 -6.09 -15.80 1.99
C GLY A 14 -5.34 -14.55 1.51
N PRO A 15 -5.48 -14.20 0.21
CA PRO A 15 -4.97 -12.95 -0.31
C PRO A 15 -5.71 -11.77 0.32
N GLU A 16 -4.96 -10.84 0.91
CA GLU A 16 -5.51 -9.56 1.39
C GLU A 16 -5.65 -8.58 0.22
N PRO A 17 -6.59 -7.61 0.31
CA PRO A 17 -6.66 -6.52 -0.66
C PRO A 17 -5.36 -5.71 -0.67
N LEU A 18 -5.08 -5.05 -1.79
CA LEU A 18 -4.08 -4.01 -1.80
C LEU A 18 -4.52 -2.86 -0.92
N VAL A 19 -3.55 -2.24 -0.24
CA VAL A 19 -3.82 -1.11 0.62
C VAL A 19 -2.92 0.04 0.25
N THR A 20 -3.48 1.24 0.24
CA THR A 20 -2.70 2.47 0.19
C THR A 20 -2.59 3.10 1.56
N VAL A 21 -1.46 3.76 1.83
CA VAL A 21 -1.22 4.49 3.07
C VAL A 21 -0.51 5.82 2.78
N ARG A 22 -0.91 6.87 3.48
CA ARG A 22 -0.21 8.16 3.47
C ARG A 22 0.88 8.17 4.55
N ALA A 23 2.12 8.45 4.16
CA ALA A 23 3.25 8.52 5.09
C ALA A 23 4.36 9.44 4.54
N GLU A 24 5.25 9.94 5.40
CA GLU A 24 6.40 10.74 4.98
C GLU A 24 7.49 9.90 4.32
N ALA A 25 7.62 8.62 4.72
CA ALA A 25 8.59 7.69 4.19
C ALA A 25 8.10 6.23 4.28
N GLU A 26 8.77 5.32 3.56
CA GLU A 26 8.45 3.89 3.56
C GLU A 26 8.50 3.28 4.97
N GLY A 27 9.48 3.66 5.79
CA GLY A 27 9.58 3.20 7.17
C GLY A 27 8.37 3.60 8.02
N GLU A 28 7.84 4.80 7.82
CA GLU A 28 6.63 5.26 8.53
C GLU A 28 5.37 4.58 7.98
N ALA A 29 5.26 4.40 6.66
CA ALA A 29 4.19 3.62 6.05
C ALA A 29 4.13 2.20 6.63
N ARG A 30 5.29 1.55 6.81
CA ARG A 30 5.39 0.23 7.42
C ARG A 30 4.88 0.23 8.86
N LEU A 31 5.20 1.26 9.65
CA LEU A 31 4.70 1.40 11.02
C LEU A 31 3.18 1.52 11.06
N PHE A 32 2.59 2.38 10.21
CA PHE A 32 1.13 2.52 10.13
C PHE A 32 0.44 1.21 9.71
N LEU A 33 0.99 0.52 8.72
CA LEU A 33 0.45 -0.75 8.23
C LEU A 33 0.56 -1.86 9.27
N THR A 34 1.69 -1.97 9.99
CA THR A 34 1.84 -2.95 11.08
C THR A 34 0.89 -2.65 12.24
N ALA A 35 0.63 -1.38 12.54
CA ALA A 35 -0.35 -1.00 13.56
C ALA A 35 -1.80 -1.33 13.15
N ALA A 36 -2.15 -1.10 11.88
CA ALA A 36 -3.50 -1.35 11.36
C ALA A 36 -3.76 -2.84 11.06
N TYR A 37 -2.73 -3.56 10.62
CA TYR A 37 -2.79 -4.97 10.21
C TYR A 37 -1.76 -5.81 10.99
N PRO A 38 -1.90 -5.95 12.32
CA PRO A 38 -0.90 -6.61 13.16
C PRO A 38 -0.68 -8.09 12.83
N GLU A 39 -1.67 -8.74 12.22
CA GLU A 39 -1.62 -10.15 11.82
C GLU A 39 -1.20 -10.35 10.35
N ALA A 40 -0.99 -9.26 9.60
CA ALA A 40 -0.59 -9.34 8.20
C ALA A 40 0.92 -9.18 8.03
N GLU A 41 1.47 -9.97 7.12
CA GLU A 41 2.81 -9.76 6.57
C GLU A 41 2.73 -8.71 5.44
N ILE A 42 3.61 -7.71 5.50
CA ILE A 42 3.80 -6.74 4.41
C ILE A 42 4.74 -7.36 3.39
N ALA A 43 4.17 -7.96 2.35
CA ALA A 43 4.91 -8.67 1.31
C ALA A 43 5.56 -7.74 0.27
N GLY A 44 5.04 -6.52 0.13
CA GLY A 44 5.60 -5.48 -0.72
C GLY A 44 5.08 -4.11 -0.30
N LEU A 45 5.91 -3.08 -0.44
CA LEU A 45 5.58 -1.69 -0.15
C LEU A 45 6.38 -0.80 -1.10
N THR A 46 5.70 0.08 -1.85
CA THR A 46 6.36 1.00 -2.78
C THR A 46 5.56 2.30 -2.96
N GLU A 47 6.21 3.33 -3.49
CA GLU A 47 5.49 4.51 -3.99
C GLU A 47 4.66 4.12 -5.23
N PRO A 48 3.43 4.62 -5.38
CA PRO A 48 2.52 4.28 -6.47
C PRO A 48 2.91 4.94 -7.81
N SER A 49 4.16 5.35 -8.00
CA SER A 49 4.65 5.90 -9.29
C SER A 49 4.30 4.98 -10.47
N ASP A 50 4.25 3.67 -10.23
CA ASP A 50 3.91 2.64 -11.21
C ASP A 50 2.51 2.04 -11.04
N TRP A 51 1.70 2.58 -10.11
CA TRP A 51 0.35 2.10 -9.82
C TRP A 51 -0.64 3.26 -9.71
N THR A 52 -1.61 3.32 -10.61
CA THR A 52 -2.64 4.35 -10.57
C THR A 52 -3.85 3.84 -9.79
N SER A 53 -4.27 4.58 -8.77
CA SER A 53 -5.57 4.39 -8.13
C SER A 53 -6.38 5.66 -8.20
N ASP A 54 -7.61 5.50 -8.71
CA ASP A 54 -8.61 6.56 -8.77
C ASP A 54 -9.29 6.81 -7.41
N ALA A 55 -8.93 6.04 -6.38
CA ALA A 55 -9.55 6.12 -5.07
C ALA A 55 -8.77 7.05 -4.13
N ASP A 56 -9.48 8.05 -3.60
CA ASP A 56 -8.93 8.97 -2.61
C ASP A 56 -8.62 8.23 -1.31
N THR A 57 -7.34 8.14 -0.98
CA THR A 57 -6.86 7.55 0.28
C THR A 57 -6.97 8.55 1.42
N GLY A 58 -7.03 9.85 1.13
CA GLY A 58 -6.91 10.92 2.10
C GLY A 58 -5.59 11.69 1.97
N SER A 59 -5.32 12.52 2.97
CA SER A 59 -4.27 13.55 2.93
C SER A 59 -3.39 13.60 4.18
N ARG A 60 -3.76 12.92 5.26
CA ARG A 60 -3.04 12.91 6.55
C ARG A 60 -2.15 11.68 6.66
N ALA A 61 -1.08 11.79 7.45
CA ALA A 61 -0.24 10.64 7.77
C ALA A 61 -1.07 9.57 8.50
N GLY A 62 -0.94 8.32 8.06
CA GLY A 62 -1.69 7.19 8.59
C GLY A 62 -3.08 7.00 7.97
N ASP A 63 -3.51 7.85 7.03
CA ASP A 63 -4.72 7.56 6.25
C ASP A 63 -4.48 6.30 5.41
N ILE A 64 -5.32 5.28 5.60
CA ILE A 64 -5.23 3.96 4.96
C ILE A 64 -6.51 3.68 4.17
N ARG A 65 -6.36 3.10 2.97
CA ARG A 65 -7.50 2.69 2.12
C ARG A 65 -7.27 1.32 1.50
N GLU A 66 -8.27 0.45 1.60
CA GLU A 66 -8.27 -0.87 0.96
C GLU A 66 -8.86 -0.82 -0.44
N HIS A 67 -8.31 -1.63 -1.34
CA HIS A 67 -8.71 -1.78 -2.74
C HIS A 67 -9.07 -3.25 -3.02
N PRO A 68 -10.25 -3.72 -2.57
CA PRO A 68 -10.68 -5.09 -2.78
C PRO A 68 -10.86 -5.39 -4.28
N GLY A 69 -10.41 -6.56 -4.71
CA GLY A 69 -10.49 -6.99 -6.11
C GLY A 69 -9.45 -6.35 -7.03
N VAL A 70 -8.58 -5.45 -6.53
CA VAL A 70 -7.46 -4.91 -7.29
C VAL A 70 -6.24 -5.81 -7.10
N THR A 71 -5.65 -6.25 -8.21
CA THR A 71 -4.45 -7.09 -8.20
C THR A 71 -3.21 -6.22 -8.29
N TRP A 72 -2.15 -6.58 -7.55
CA TRP A 72 -0.87 -5.87 -7.63
C TRP A 72 -0.34 -5.95 -9.07
N GLN A 73 -0.13 -4.80 -9.69
CA GLN A 73 0.62 -4.72 -10.93
C GLN A 73 2.04 -4.28 -10.56
N PRO A 74 3.03 -5.18 -10.59
CA PRO A 74 4.40 -4.75 -10.39
C PRO A 74 4.77 -3.73 -11.48
N PRO A 75 5.69 -2.80 -11.20
CA PRO A 75 6.16 -1.85 -12.19
C PRO A 75 6.50 -2.58 -13.48
N SER A 76 5.78 -2.24 -14.55
CA SER A 76 6.04 -2.82 -15.84
C SER A 76 7.39 -2.28 -16.29
N SER A 77 8.43 -3.11 -16.24
CA SER A 77 9.73 -2.83 -16.86
C SER A 77 9.58 -2.75 -18.38
N LEU A 78 8.94 -1.70 -18.87
CA LEU A 78 8.97 -1.27 -20.26
C LEU A 78 9.83 -0.01 -20.31
N ALA A 79 11.09 -0.18 -19.94
CA ALA A 79 12.16 0.65 -20.48
C ALA A 79 12.37 0.19 -21.93
N GLY A 80 11.73 0.89 -22.87
CA GLY A 80 12.10 0.87 -24.28
C GLY A 80 13.32 1.76 -24.53
#